data_AF-A0AAV6NXZ6-F1
#
_entry.id   AF-A0AAV6NXZ6-F1
#
_cell.length_a   1.000
_cell.length_b   1.000
_cell.length_c   1.000
_cell.angle_alpha   90.00
_cell.angle_beta   90.00
_cell.angle_gamma   90.00
#
_symmetry.space_group_name_H-M   'P 1'
#
loop_
_entity.id
_entity.type
_entity.pdbx_description
1 polymer ?
#
loop_
_entity_poly.entity_id
_entity_poly.type
_entity_poly.pdbx_seq_one_letter_code
_entity_poly.pdbx_strand_id
1 'polypeptide(L)'
;MLIQMLDLNSERPRCLPGLNFVRLLGENEEAFDILYCVAFKMMDAQWVAMHASYMEFNEVLQETRAQLERELSLDDVHRIEDLPSYNLLYLSNLSFTSLSTNVS
;
A
#
# COMPACT_ATOMS: atom_id res chain seq x y z
N MET A 1 -8.75 -2.53 6.57
CA MET A 1 -8.21 -1.18 6.25
C MET A 1 -8.60 -0.74 4.83
N LEU A 2 -8.05 -1.35 3.76
CA LEU A 2 -8.24 -0.86 2.38
C LEU A 2 -9.70 -0.72 1.93
N ILE A 3 -10.53 -1.75 2.16
CA ILE A 3 -11.95 -1.73 1.80
C ILE A 3 -12.69 -0.53 2.43
N GLN A 4 -12.36 -0.21 3.69
CA GLN A 4 -12.95 0.91 4.41
C GLN A 4 -12.37 2.25 3.95
N MET A 5 -11.04 2.33 3.78
CA MET A 5 -10.33 3.53 3.31
C MET A 5 -10.82 4.00 1.94
N LEU A 6 -11.08 3.05 1.05
CA LEU A 6 -11.50 3.28 -0.33
C LEU A 6 -13.03 3.35 -0.49
N ASP A 7 -13.80 3.22 0.60
CA ASP A 7 -15.26 3.22 0.60
C ASP A 7 -15.88 2.19 -0.39
N LEU A 8 -15.26 1.01 -0.53
CA LEU A 8 -15.68 -0.02 -1.51
C LEU A 8 -16.94 -0.79 -1.10
N ASN A 9 -17.41 -0.62 0.15
CA ASN A 9 -18.67 -1.20 0.61
C ASN A 9 -19.89 -0.34 0.19
N SER A 10 -19.66 0.87 -0.30
CA SER A 10 -20.71 1.74 -0.84
C SER A 10 -20.93 1.45 -2.32
N GLU A 11 -22.14 1.72 -2.84
CA GLU A 11 -22.42 1.59 -4.29
C GLU A 11 -21.45 2.42 -5.15
N ARG A 12 -20.98 3.54 -4.60
CA ARG A 12 -19.95 4.40 -5.19
C ARG A 12 -19.10 5.04 -4.08
N PRO A 13 -17.76 5.00 -4.18
CA PRO A 13 -16.89 5.68 -3.22
C PRO A 13 -17.16 7.19 -3.16
N ARG A 14 -17.16 7.74 -1.95
CA ARG A 14 -17.34 9.18 -1.70
C ARG A 14 -16.03 9.93 -1.49
N CYS A 15 -14.92 9.23 -1.37
CA CYS A 15 -13.59 9.79 -1.20
C CYS A 15 -12.80 9.80 -2.52
N LEU A 16 -11.92 10.78 -2.71
CA LEU A 16 -11.08 10.90 -3.91
C LEU A 16 -10.17 9.66 -4.15
N PRO A 17 -9.47 9.11 -3.13
CA PRO A 17 -8.69 7.88 -3.30
C PRO A 17 -9.53 6.71 -3.79
N GLY A 18 -10.75 6.55 -3.25
CA GLY A 18 -11.66 5.48 -3.66
C GLY A 18 -12.17 5.66 -5.09
N LEU A 19 -12.52 6.88 -5.48
CA LEU A 19 -12.94 7.20 -6.85
C LEU A 19 -11.81 6.92 -7.85
N ASN A 20 -10.59 7.35 -7.55
CA ASN A 20 -9.42 7.08 -8.38
C ASN A 20 -9.14 5.58 -8.45
N PHE A 21 -9.16 4.88 -7.32
CA PHE A 21 -8.92 3.44 -7.30
C PHE A 21 -9.94 2.63 -8.11
N VAL A 22 -11.23 2.99 -8.07
CA VAL A 22 -12.25 2.30 -8.90
C VAL A 22 -11.97 2.49 -10.40
N ARG A 23 -11.45 3.65 -10.81
CA ARG A 23 -10.99 3.85 -12.19
C ARG A 23 -9.83 2.91 -12.53
N LEU A 24 -8.81 2.82 -11.67
CA LEU A 24 -7.66 1.91 -11.86
C LEU A 24 -8.10 0.44 -11.94
N LEU A 25 -9.05 0.04 -11.08
CA LEU A 25 -9.61 -1.32 -11.07
C LEU A 25 -10.34 -1.66 -12.38
N GLY A 26 -10.97 -0.66 -13.03
CA GLY A 26 -11.58 -0.85 -14.34
C GLY A 26 -10.57 -1.08 -15.48
N GLU A 27 -9.31 -0.70 -15.27
CA GLU A 27 -8.22 -0.91 -16.24
C GLU A 27 -7.44 -2.20 -15.96
N ASN A 28 -7.37 -2.63 -14.70
CA ASN A 28 -6.70 -3.85 -14.27
C ASN A 28 -7.46 -4.55 -13.13
N GLU A 29 -7.98 -5.75 -13.39
CA GLU A 29 -8.72 -6.55 -12.40
C GLU A 29 -7.85 -6.95 -11.20
N GLU A 30 -6.52 -7.07 -11.38
CA GLU A 30 -5.56 -7.39 -10.31
C GLU A 30 -5.17 -6.17 -9.47
N ALA A 31 -5.68 -4.97 -9.79
CA ALA A 31 -5.27 -3.73 -9.11
C ALA A 31 -5.48 -3.79 -7.58
N PHE A 32 -6.53 -4.46 -7.10
CA PHE A 32 -6.77 -4.62 -5.67
C PHE A 32 -5.73 -5.53 -5.01
N ASP A 33 -5.36 -6.64 -5.63
CA ASP A 33 -4.38 -7.59 -5.10
C ASP A 33 -2.98 -6.96 -5.05
N ILE A 34 -2.63 -6.20 -6.10
CA ILE A 34 -1.38 -5.44 -6.15
C ILE A 34 -1.37 -4.36 -5.06
N LEU A 35 -2.45 -3.56 -4.94
CA LEU A 35 -2.55 -2.54 -3.90
C LEU A 35 -2.49 -3.14 -2.49
N TYR A 36 -3.08 -4.31 -2.27
CA TYR A 36 -2.97 -5.05 -1.02
C TYR A 36 -1.51 -5.41 -0.70
N CYS A 37 -0.76 -5.93 -1.68
CA CYS A 37 0.66 -6.21 -1.51
C CYS A 37 1.46 -4.94 -1.17
N VAL A 38 1.20 -3.83 -1.87
CA VAL A 38 1.85 -2.53 -1.62
C VAL A 38 1.54 -2.05 -0.19
N ALA A 39 0.28 -2.06 0.22
CA ALA A 39 -0.14 -1.64 1.55
C ALA A 39 0.52 -2.47 2.66
N PHE A 40 0.61 -3.79 2.47
CA PHE A 40 1.26 -4.67 3.43
C PHE A 40 2.76 -4.39 3.56
N LYS A 41 3.47 -4.21 2.43
CA LYS A 41 4.90 -3.86 2.44
C LYS A 41 5.16 -2.46 3.01
N MET A 42 4.27 -1.51 2.76
CA MET A 42 4.34 -0.17 3.35
C MET A 42 4.17 -0.23 4.87
N MET A 43 3.18 -0.98 5.36
CA MET A 43 2.95 -1.18 6.79
C MET A 43 4.17 -1.81 7.48
N ASP A 44 4.78 -2.83 6.87
CA ASP A 44 6.02 -3.47 7.36
C ASP A 44 7.20 -2.47 7.42
N ALA A 45 7.40 -1.69 6.36
CA ALA A 45 8.45 -0.67 6.32
C ALA A 45 8.25 0.42 7.39
N GLN A 46 7.01 0.89 7.57
CA GLN A 46 6.66 1.89 8.57
C GLN A 46 6.81 1.34 9.99
N TRP A 47 6.42 0.08 10.23
CA TRP A 47 6.61 -0.60 11.51
C TRP A 47 8.07 -0.53 11.97
N VAL A 48 9.00 -0.89 11.07
CA VAL A 48 10.43 -0.85 11.35
C VAL A 48 10.93 0.58 11.54
N ALA A 49 10.52 1.51 10.65
CA ALA A 49 10.94 2.90 10.70
C ALA A 49 10.48 3.65 11.96
N MET A 50 9.30 3.30 12.48
CA MET A 50 8.73 3.89 13.69
C MET A 50 9.25 3.24 14.98
N HIS A 51 10.08 2.20 14.87
CA HIS A 51 10.45 1.34 16.00
C HIS A 51 9.23 0.86 16.80
N ALA A 52 8.16 0.51 16.07
CA ALA A 52 6.86 0.24 16.66
C ALA A 52 6.88 -1.07 17.48
N SER A 53 6.18 -1.04 18.61
CA SER A 53 5.77 -2.23 19.32
C SER A 53 4.31 -2.57 18.95
N TYR A 54 3.82 -3.68 19.51
CA TYR A 54 2.41 -4.05 19.40
C TYR A 54 1.45 -2.94 19.83
N MET A 55 1.85 -2.12 20.80
CA MET A 55 1.00 -1.02 21.30
C MET A 55 0.76 0.05 20.25
N GLU A 56 1.70 0.25 19.31
CA GLU A 56 1.63 1.25 18.25
C GLU A 56 1.03 0.71 16.94
N PHE A 57 0.41 -0.48 16.97
CA PHE A 57 -0.14 -1.10 15.75
C PHE A 57 -1.20 -0.23 15.07
N ASN A 58 -2.04 0.45 15.83
CA ASN A 58 -3.06 1.33 15.25
C ASN A 58 -2.43 2.56 14.61
N GLU A 59 -1.39 3.12 15.23
CA GLU A 59 -0.62 4.25 14.74
C GLU A 59 0.05 3.91 13.41
N VAL A 60 0.72 2.75 13.32
CA VAL A 60 1.31 2.26 12.06
C VAL A 60 0.23 2.10 10.98
N LEU A 61 -0.93 1.50 11.31
CA LEU A 61 -2.04 1.39 10.36
C LEU A 61 -2.56 2.76 9.89
N GLN A 62 -2.63 3.77 10.76
CA GLN A 62 -3.04 5.12 10.36
C GLN A 62 -2.01 5.77 9.46
N GLU A 63 -0.71 5.62 9.72
CA GLU A 63 0.34 6.12 8.84
C GLU A 63 0.33 5.43 7.47
N THR A 64 0.09 4.11 7.43
CA THR A 64 -0.04 3.36 6.17
C THR A 64 -1.22 3.88 5.37
N ARG A 65 -2.36 4.03 6.04
CA ARG A 65 -3.58 4.59 5.44
C ARG A 65 -3.34 5.99 4.89
N ALA A 66 -2.78 6.89 5.70
CA ALA A 66 -2.55 8.28 5.33
C ALA A 66 -1.61 8.40 4.13
N GLN A 67 -0.58 7.55 4.04
CA GLN A 67 0.33 7.53 2.91
C GLN A 67 -0.37 7.01 1.63
N LEU A 68 -1.13 5.92 1.70
CA LEU A 68 -1.88 5.41 0.55
C LEU A 68 -2.94 6.39 0.05
N GLU A 69 -3.65 7.07 0.95
CA GLU A 69 -4.62 8.10 0.57
C GLU A 69 -3.97 9.25 -0.20
N ARG A 70 -2.76 9.68 0.21
CA ARG A 70 -1.99 10.69 -0.52
C ARG A 70 -1.57 10.19 -1.90
N GLU A 71 -0.95 9.00 -1.97
CA GLU A 71 -0.44 8.46 -3.24
C GLU A 71 -1.58 8.23 -4.25
N LEU A 72 -2.71 7.67 -3.82
CA LEU A 72 -3.88 7.45 -4.70
C LEU A 72 -4.60 8.75 -5.11
N SER A 73 -4.31 9.88 -4.44
CA SER A 73 -4.86 11.19 -4.79
C SER A 73 -3.96 11.98 -5.73
N LEU A 74 -2.79 11.44 -6.11
CA LEU A 74 -1.90 12.09 -7.07
C LEU A 74 -2.52 12.08 -8.48
N ASP A 75 -2.37 13.20 -9.21
CA ASP A 75 -2.97 13.39 -10.53
C ASP A 75 -2.31 12.51 -11.62
N ASP A 76 -1.05 12.11 -11.41
CA ASP A 76 -0.23 11.34 -12.36
C ASP A 76 -0.27 9.83 -12.13
N VAL A 77 -1.14 9.34 -11.23
CA VAL A 77 -1.35 7.91 -11.01
C VAL A 77 -2.40 7.41 -12.00
N HIS A 78 -1.94 6.62 -12.97
CA HIS A 78 -2.80 5.97 -13.97
C HIS A 78 -2.84 4.45 -13.79
N ARG A 79 -1.90 3.89 -13.04
CA ARG A 79 -1.85 2.47 -12.65
C ARG A 79 -1.34 2.33 -11.23
N ILE A 80 -1.53 1.16 -10.61
CA ILE A 80 -1.00 0.90 -9.26
C ILE A 80 0.53 0.93 -9.24
N GLU A 81 1.17 0.60 -10.37
CA GLU A 81 2.61 0.64 -10.55
C GLU A 81 3.21 2.05 -10.51
N ASP A 82 2.39 3.09 -10.72
CA ASP A 82 2.82 4.49 -10.66
C ASP A 82 2.93 4.99 -9.22
N LEU A 83 2.35 4.26 -8.25
CA LEU A 83 2.44 4.62 -6.84
C LEU A 83 3.90 4.58 -6.37
N PRO A 84 4.43 5.63 -5.70
CA PRO A 84 5.79 5.63 -5.16
C PRO A 84 6.11 4.37 -4.33
N SER A 85 5.13 3.89 -3.56
CA SER A 85 5.28 2.71 -2.71
C SER A 85 5.24 1.37 -3.43
N TYR A 86 4.91 1.34 -4.73
CA TYR A 86 5.04 0.14 -5.55
C TYR A 86 6.48 -0.40 -5.55
N ASN A 87 7.46 0.50 -5.44
CA ASN A 87 8.89 0.13 -5.36
C ASN A 87 9.23 -0.77 -4.16
N LEU A 88 8.43 -0.75 -3.08
CA LEU A 88 8.62 -1.61 -1.92
C LEU A 88 8.47 -3.10 -2.26
N LEU A 89 7.71 -3.44 -3.31
CA LEU A 89 7.57 -4.81 -3.77
C LEU A 89 8.92 -5.37 -4.25
N TYR A 90 9.73 -4.57 -4.93
CA TYR A 90 11.05 -4.98 -5.44
C TYR A 90 12.15 -4.94 -4.37
N LEU A 91 12.09 -3.97 -3.45
CA LEU A 91 13.09 -3.83 -2.39
C LEU A 91 13.11 -5.03 -1.43
N SER A 92 11.96 -5.72 -1.28
CA SER A 92 11.87 -6.91 -0.45
C SER A 92 12.62 -8.15 -1.01
N ASN A 93 12.99 -8.16 -2.29
CA ASN A 93 13.84 -9.21 -2.87
C ASN A 93 15.33 -9.02 -2.54
N LEU A 94 15.76 -7.79 -2.23
CA LEU A 94 17.17 -7.49 -1.90
C LEU A 94 17.53 -7.85 -0.45
N SER A 95 16.59 -7.70 0.49
CA SER A 95 16.82 -8.11 1.88
C SER A 95 16.82 -9.64 2.05
N PHE A 96 16.00 -10.39 1.30
CA PHE A 96 16.02 -11.86 1.32
C PHE A 96 17.30 -12.46 0.72
N THR A 97 17.89 -11.84 -0.31
CA THR A 97 19.15 -12.32 -0.91
C THR A 97 20.36 -12.12 0.01
N SER A 98 20.37 -11.07 0.84
CA SER A 98 21.42 -10.87 1.86
C SER A 98 21.35 -11.82 3.07
N LEU A 99 20.18 -12.40 3.35
CA LEU A 99 20.01 -13.41 4.41
C LEU A 99 20.35 -14.83 3.93
N SER A 100 20.22 -15.12 2.64
CA SER A 100 20.57 -16.43 2.06
C SER A 100 22.08 -16.61 1.81
N THR A 101 22.86 -15.52 1.76
CA THR A 101 24.31 -15.55 1.53
C THR A 101 25.17 -15.66 2.79
N ASN A 102 24.56 -15.60 3.98
CA ASN A 102 25.26 -15.76 5.26
C ASN A 102 25.04 -17.14 5.93
N VAL A 103 24.57 -18.13 5.17
CA VAL A 103 24.59 -19.54 5.58
C VAL A 103 25.51 -20.29 4.63
N SER A 104 26.81 -20.20 4.88
CA SER A 104 27.86 -21.08 4.33
C SER A 104 29.04 -21.12 5.30
#